data_AF-A0A2J6SZH3-F1
#
_entry.id   AF-A0A2J6SZH3-F1
#
_cell.length_a   1.000
_cell.length_b   1.000
_cell.length_c   1.000
_cell.angle_alpha   90.00
_cell.angle_beta   90.00
_cell.angle_gamma   90.00
#
_symmetry.space_group_name_H-M   'P 1'
#
loop_
_entity.id
_entity.type
_entity.pdbx_description
1 polymer ?
#
loop_
_entity_poly.entity_id
_entity_poly.type
_entity_poly.pdbx_seq_one_letter_code
_entity_poly.pdbx_strand_id
1 'polypeptide(L)'
;MGNTKRRGKKRIRAFTTDERASHRVIEKQRREALNESFLDLARLIPALAPVRRLSKSLIVHEGIQHLRAQRATCLAAASEVQAILAENIQLIVEVNSWREQYGSGMGSSQVKPVGDAVL
;
A
#
# COMPACT_ATOMS: atom_id res chain seq x y z
N MET A 1 -42.44 5.90 51.14
CA MET A 1 -41.53 6.73 50.31
C MET A 1 -41.21 5.97 49.03
N GLY A 2 -41.90 6.25 47.93
CA GLY A 2 -41.67 5.57 46.64
C GLY A 2 -41.80 6.58 45.50
N ASN A 3 -40.67 7.16 45.06
CA ASN A 3 -40.64 8.19 44.03
C ASN A 3 -40.51 7.53 42.65
N THR A 4 -41.62 7.37 41.92
CA THR A 4 -41.62 6.84 40.56
C THR A 4 -41.22 7.93 39.56
N LYS A 5 -39.93 8.06 39.27
CA LYS A 5 -39.42 8.94 38.20
C LYS A 5 -39.93 8.44 36.84
N ARG A 6 -40.92 9.15 36.27
CA ARG A 6 -41.41 8.91 34.90
C ARG A 6 -40.26 9.15 33.91
N ARG A 7 -39.76 8.07 33.30
CA ARG A 7 -38.77 8.15 32.21
C ARG A 7 -39.40 8.88 31.02
N GLY A 8 -38.92 10.09 30.74
CA GLY A 8 -39.36 10.88 29.60
C GLY A 8 -39.20 10.12 28.28
N LYS A 9 -40.26 10.04 27.49
CA LYS A 9 -40.25 9.39 26.17
C LYS A 9 -39.25 10.15 25.29
N LYS A 10 -38.24 9.46 24.75
CA LYS A 10 -37.30 10.05 23.77
C LYS A 10 -38.11 10.57 22.58
N ARG A 11 -38.00 11.85 22.25
CA ARG A 11 -38.68 12.46 21.10
C ARG A 11 -38.09 11.84 19.83
N ILE A 12 -38.80 10.89 19.23
CA ILE A 12 -38.44 10.33 17.94
C ILE A 12 -38.76 11.41 16.92
N ARG A 13 -37.72 12.01 16.35
CA ARG A 13 -37.86 13.00 15.27
C ARG A 13 -38.32 12.22 14.03
N ALA A 14 -39.60 12.37 13.67
CA ALA A 14 -40.13 11.75 12.46
C ALA A 14 -39.55 12.50 11.26
N PHE A 15 -38.66 11.84 10.50
CA PHE A 15 -38.10 12.44 9.30
C PHE A 15 -39.19 12.65 8.25
N THR A 16 -39.21 13.84 7.66
CA THR A 16 -40.15 14.16 6.58
C THR A 16 -39.87 13.26 5.37
N THR A 17 -40.84 13.15 4.48
CA THR A 17 -40.67 12.42 3.21
C THR A 17 -39.49 12.96 2.40
N ASP A 18 -39.30 14.27 2.40
CA ASP A 18 -38.21 14.95 1.69
C ASP A 18 -36.85 14.70 2.33
N GLU A 19 -36.76 14.73 3.67
CA GLU A 19 -35.52 14.35 4.38
C GLU A 19 -35.13 12.90 4.09
N ARG A 20 -36.11 11.99 4.04
CA ARG A 20 -35.89 10.58 3.68
C ARG A 20 -35.48 10.41 2.22
N ALA A 21 -36.07 11.19 1.31
CA ALA A 21 -35.71 11.17 -0.12
C ALA A 21 -34.27 11.65 -0.32
N SER A 22 -33.90 12.80 0.26
CA SER A 22 -32.54 13.34 0.23
C SER A 22 -31.51 12.36 0.81
N HIS A 23 -31.82 11.74 1.95
CA HIS A 23 -30.93 10.74 2.56
C HIS A 23 -30.72 9.51 1.66
N ARG A 24 -31.77 9.04 0.95
CA ARG A 24 -31.63 7.94 0.00
C ARG A 24 -30.73 8.28 -1.18
N VAL A 25 -30.83 9.50 -1.69
CA VAL A 25 -29.96 9.98 -2.78
C VAL A 25 -28.50 10.01 -2.32
N ILE A 26 -28.22 10.60 -1.15
CA ILE A 26 -26.88 10.69 -0.58
C ILE A 26 -26.28 9.28 -0.35
N GLU A 27 -27.03 8.38 0.29
CA GLU A 27 -26.54 7.03 0.56
C GLU A 27 -26.34 6.21 -0.73
N LYS A 28 -27.17 6.43 -1.76
CA LYS A 28 -26.96 5.83 -3.08
C LYS A 28 -25.63 6.29 -3.69
N GLN A 29 -25.38 7.59 -3.72
CA GLN A 29 -24.11 8.15 -4.22
C GLN A 29 -22.90 7.60 -3.45
N ARG A 30 -23.00 7.50 -2.12
CA ARG A 30 -21.94 6.92 -1.29
C ARG A 30 -21.64 5.47 -1.66
N ARG A 31 -22.68 4.67 -1.92
CA ARG A 31 -22.54 3.26 -2.31
C ARG A 31 -21.96 3.11 -3.72
N GLU A 32 -22.34 3.99 -4.64
CA GLU A 32 -21.80 4.02 -6.00
C GLU A 32 -20.31 4.37 -5.96
N ALA A 33 -19.92 5.43 -5.25
CA ALA A 33 -18.52 5.80 -5.07
C ALA A 33 -17.68 4.66 -4.46
N LEU A 34 -18.19 3.97 -3.44
CA LEU A 34 -17.51 2.83 -2.85
C LEU A 34 -17.39 1.65 -3.82
N ASN A 35 -18.41 1.39 -4.63
CA ASN A 35 -18.36 0.33 -5.64
C ASN A 35 -17.33 0.65 -6.73
N GLU A 36 -17.20 1.91 -7.16
CA GLU A 36 -16.15 2.32 -8.09
C GLU A 36 -14.75 2.04 -7.52
N SER A 37 -14.51 2.37 -6.23
CA SER A 37 -13.24 2.03 -5.58
C SER A 37 -12.94 0.53 -5.56
N PHE A 38 -13.96 -0.32 -5.41
CA PHE A 38 -13.78 -1.78 -5.52
C PHE A 38 -13.42 -2.22 -6.93
N LEU A 39 -14.01 -1.60 -7.96
CA LEU A 39 -13.69 -1.91 -9.35
C LEU A 39 -12.28 -1.47 -9.72
N ASP A 40 -11.85 -0.28 -9.26
CA ASP A 40 -10.49 0.19 -9.45
C ASP A 40 -9.48 -0.71 -8.78
N LEU A 41 -9.72 -1.11 -7.53
CA LEU A 41 -8.88 -2.09 -6.84
C LEU A 41 -8.81 -3.41 -7.62
N ALA A 42 -9.94 -3.91 -8.14
CA ALA A 42 -9.97 -5.15 -8.90
C ALA A 42 -9.14 -5.09 -10.20
N ARG A 43 -9.11 -3.94 -10.87
CA ARG A 43 -8.29 -3.73 -12.10
C ARG A 43 -6.79 -3.78 -11.83
N LEU A 44 -6.36 -3.40 -10.63
CA LEU A 44 -4.95 -3.39 -10.24
C LEU A 44 -4.42 -4.78 -9.85
N ILE A 45 -5.30 -5.75 -9.60
CA ILE A 45 -4.92 -7.07 -9.09
C ILE A 45 -4.92 -8.09 -10.24
N PRO A 46 -3.75 -8.61 -10.67
CA PRO A 46 -3.67 -9.54 -11.80
C PRO A 46 -4.47 -10.83 -11.60
N ALA A 47 -4.55 -11.32 -10.35
CA ALA A 47 -5.29 -12.53 -9.99
C ALA A 47 -6.81 -12.43 -10.24
N LEU A 48 -7.36 -11.20 -10.31
CA LEU A 48 -8.78 -10.97 -10.53
C LEU A 48 -9.15 -10.82 -12.01
N ALA A 49 -8.18 -10.61 -12.92
CA ALA A 49 -8.42 -10.46 -14.35
C ALA A 49 -9.23 -11.61 -15.00
N PRO A 50 -9.00 -12.91 -14.67
CA PRO A 50 -9.79 -14.00 -15.25
C PRO A 50 -11.15 -14.21 -14.57
N VAL A 51 -11.44 -13.51 -13.48
CA VAL A 51 -12.62 -13.80 -12.63
C VAL A 51 -13.86 -13.09 -13.17
N ARG A 52 -14.82 -13.86 -13.69
CA ARG A 52 -16.06 -13.33 -14.29
C ARG A 52 -17.03 -12.68 -13.29
N ARG A 53 -17.04 -13.13 -12.04
CA ARG A 53 -17.94 -12.63 -10.98
C ARG A 53 -17.15 -12.26 -9.74
N LEU A 54 -16.97 -10.95 -9.56
CA LEU A 54 -16.25 -10.39 -8.43
C LEU A 54 -17.20 -10.15 -7.25
N SER A 55 -16.80 -10.59 -6.06
CA SER A 55 -17.47 -10.23 -4.81
C SER A 55 -16.60 -9.25 -4.03
N LYS A 56 -17.21 -8.40 -3.20
CA LYS A 56 -16.48 -7.41 -2.38
C LYS A 56 -15.44 -8.08 -1.48
N SER A 57 -15.78 -9.22 -0.86
CA SER A 57 -14.86 -9.98 -0.02
C SER A 57 -13.70 -10.56 -0.82
N LEU A 58 -13.94 -11.06 -2.03
CA LEU A 58 -12.91 -11.59 -2.91
C LEU A 58 -11.93 -10.49 -3.34
N ILE A 59 -12.43 -9.33 -3.77
CA ILE A 59 -11.59 -8.20 -4.17
C ILE A 59 -10.66 -7.77 -3.02
N VAL A 60 -11.20 -7.64 -1.81
CA VAL A 60 -10.41 -7.26 -0.63
C VAL A 60 -9.39 -8.34 -0.29
N HIS A 61 -9.80 -9.61 -0.32
CA HIS A 61 -8.91 -10.73 -0.01
C HIS A 61 -7.72 -10.77 -0.97
N GLU A 62 -7.98 -10.79 -2.28
CA GLU A 62 -6.93 -10.81 -3.30
C GLU A 62 -6.07 -9.54 -3.26
N GLY A 63 -6.66 -8.39 -2.94
CA GLY A 63 -5.92 -7.14 -2.75
C GLY A 63 -4.91 -7.22 -1.59
N ILE A 64 -5.31 -7.79 -0.45
CA ILE A 64 -4.40 -8.01 0.69
C ILE A 64 -3.27 -8.95 0.30
N GLN A 65 -3.58 -10.04 -0.41
CA GLN A 65 -2.58 -11.01 -0.83
C GLN A 65 -1.60 -10.41 -1.83
N HIS A 66 -2.09 -9.63 -2.79
CA HIS A 66 -1.25 -8.93 -3.77
C HIS A 66 -0.29 -7.93 -3.08
N LEU A 67 -0.79 -7.12 -2.14
CA LEU A 67 0.04 -6.17 -1.38
C LEU A 67 1.09 -6.86 -0.51
N ARG A 68 0.76 -8.01 0.09
CA ARG A 68 1.73 -8.82 0.85
C ARG A 68 2.85 -9.35 -0.06
N ALA A 69 2.49 -9.87 -1.23
CA ALA A 69 3.46 -10.35 -2.20
C ALA A 69 4.36 -9.22 -2.73
N GLN A 70 3.77 -8.07 -3.06
CA GLN A 70 4.52 -6.89 -3.49
C GLN A 70 5.50 -6.43 -2.41
N ARG A 71 5.06 -6.36 -1.14
CA ARG A 71 5.94 -6.00 -0.02
C ARG A 71 7.09 -6.98 0.15
N ALA A 72 6.82 -8.28 0.09
CA ALA A 72 7.86 -9.30 0.17
C ALA A 72 8.90 -9.15 -0.96
N THR A 73 8.43 -8.87 -2.18
CA THR A 73 9.29 -8.64 -3.34
C THR A 73 10.16 -7.39 -3.16
N CYS A 74 9.59 -6.27 -2.71
CA CYS A 74 10.35 -5.05 -2.44
C CYS A 74 11.43 -5.27 -1.38
N LEU A 75 11.11 -5.99 -0.31
CA LEU A 75 12.09 -6.29 0.75
C LEU A 75 13.22 -7.21 0.25
N ALA A 76 12.89 -8.22 -0.55
CA ALA A 76 13.89 -9.08 -1.17
C ALA A 76 14.82 -8.29 -2.11
N ALA A 77 14.25 -7.48 -2.99
CA ALA A 77 15.01 -6.62 -3.90
C ALA A 77 15.90 -5.63 -3.15
N ALA A 78 15.40 -5.00 -2.08
CA ALA A 78 16.19 -4.10 -1.25
C ALA A 78 17.38 -4.82 -0.60
N SER A 79 17.16 -6.04 -0.10
CA SER A 79 18.23 -6.88 0.46
C SER A 79 19.27 -7.25 -0.59
N GLU A 80 18.85 -7.60 -1.81
CA GLU A 80 19.75 -7.91 -2.92
C GLU A 80 20.59 -6.69 -3.33
N VAL A 81 19.96 -5.52 -3.45
CA VAL A 81 20.67 -4.26 -3.74
C VAL A 81 21.70 -3.95 -2.67
N GLN A 82 21.37 -4.13 -1.39
CA GLN A 82 22.32 -3.94 -0.29
C GLN A 82 23.50 -4.91 -0.37
N ALA A 83 23.26 -6.18 -0.71
CA ALA A 83 24.32 -7.17 -0.88
C ALA A 83 25.25 -6.80 -2.04
N ILE A 84 24.71 -6.40 -3.19
CA ILE A 84 25.48 -5.95 -4.35
C ILE A 84 26.31 -4.72 -4.01
N LEU A 85 25.75 -3.76 -3.26
CA LEU A 85 26.48 -2.57 -2.82
C LEU A 85 27.63 -2.93 -1.88
N ALA A 86 27.42 -3.84 -0.93
CA ALA A 86 28.46 -4.30 -0.03
C ALA A 86 29.61 -4.98 -0.78
N GLU A 87 29.29 -5.85 -1.75
CA GLU A 87 30.27 -6.50 -2.62
C GLU A 87 31.04 -5.46 -3.46
N ASN A 88 30.33 -4.50 -4.05
CA ASN A 88 30.96 -3.44 -4.85
C ASN A 88 31.94 -2.60 -4.01
N ILE A 89 31.58 -2.27 -2.77
CA ILE A 89 32.47 -1.58 -1.83
C ILE A 89 33.72 -2.42 -1.55
N GLN A 90 33.57 -3.72 -1.30
CA GLN A 90 34.70 -4.62 -1.06
C GLN A 90 35.64 -4.69 -2.27
N LEU A 91 35.08 -4.86 -3.47
CA LEU A 91 35.85 -4.89 -4.72
C LEU A 91 36.60 -3.58 -4.97
N ILE A 92 35.99 -2.43 -4.66
CA ILE A 92 36.65 -1.12 -4.77
C ILE A 92 37.83 -1.04 -3.81
N VAL A 93 37.69 -1.50 -2.58
CA VAL A 93 38.79 -1.53 -1.60
C VAL A 93 39.92 -2.43 -2.10
N GLU A 94 39.61 -3.64 -2.58
CA GLU A 94 40.60 -4.58 -3.11
C GLU A 94 41.34 -3.99 -4.31
N VAL A 95 40.62 -3.45 -5.29
CA VAL A 95 41.20 -2.80 -6.48
C VAL A 95 42.06 -1.61 -6.11
N ASN A 96 41.62 -0.78 -5.15
CA ASN A 96 42.40 0.36 -4.68
C ASN A 96 43.70 -0.12 -4.01
N SER A 97 43.64 -1.18 -3.19
CA SER A 97 44.83 -1.75 -2.56
C SER A 97 45.85 -2.27 -3.58
N TRP A 98 45.40 -2.88 -4.67
CA TRP A 98 46.29 -3.32 -5.75
C TRP A 98 46.85 -2.16 -6.57
N ARG A 99 46.05 -1.10 -6.79
CA ARG A 99 46.54 0.13 -7.43
C ARG A 99 47.61 0.81 -6.58
N GLU A 100 47.46 0.82 -5.27
CA GLU A 100 48.49 1.36 -4.36
C GLU A 100 49.78 0.52 -4.38
N GLN A 101 49.66 -0.81 -4.42
CA GLN A 101 50.82 -1.72 -4.38
C GLN A 101 51.56 -1.83 -5.72
N TYR A 102 50.84 -1.79 -6.84
CA TYR A 102 51.38 -2.11 -8.17
C TYR A 102 51.12 -1.04 -9.23
N GLY A 103 50.23 -0.10 -8.98
CA GLY A 103 49.80 0.92 -9.94
C GLY A 103 50.67 2.17 -9.89
N SER A 104 51.69 2.27 -10.76
CA SER A 104 52.37 3.55 -11.00
C SER A 104 51.39 4.56 -11.63
N GLY A 105 50.72 5.37 -10.81
CA GLY A 105 49.93 6.53 -11.25
C GLY A 105 48.44 6.31 -11.49
N MET A 106 47.86 5.17 -11.08
CA MET A 106 46.41 4.95 -11.15
C MET A 106 45.73 5.45 -9.87
N GLY A 107 44.95 6.53 -9.95
CA GLY A 107 44.18 7.07 -8.82
C GLY A 107 43.11 6.12 -8.27
N SER A 108 42.65 6.38 -7.03
CA SER A 108 41.64 5.57 -6.35
C SER A 108 40.25 5.75 -6.94
N SER A 109 39.49 4.65 -7.01
CA SER A 109 38.08 4.66 -7.41
C SER A 109 37.17 4.84 -6.20
N GLN A 110 36.06 5.55 -6.37
CA GLN A 110 35.07 5.83 -5.33
C GLN A 110 33.72 5.22 -5.72
N VAL A 111 32.98 4.75 -4.72
CA VAL A 111 31.62 4.21 -4.90
C VAL A 111 30.71 5.38 -5.31
N LYS A 112 30.02 5.27 -6.44
CA LYS A 112 28.94 6.22 -6.77
C LYS A 112 27.72 5.88 -5.92
N PRO A 113 27.14 6.82 -5.15
CA PRO A 113 25.95 6.54 -4.39
C PRO A 113 24.79 6.19 -5.33
N VAL A 114 24.08 5.11 -5.02
CA VAL A 114 22.75 4.86 -5.59
C VAL A 114 21.84 5.95 -5.04
N GLY A 115 21.33 6.81 -5.91
CA GLY A 115 20.47 7.93 -5.49
C GLY A 115 19.23 7.44 -4.74
N ASP A 116 18.71 8.30 -3.85
CA ASP A 116 17.58 8.06 -2.92
C ASP A 116 16.28 7.52 -3.55
N ALA A 117 16.21 7.35 -4.87
CA ALA A 117 15.04 6.86 -5.59
C ALA A 117 14.83 5.33 -5.50
N VAL A 118 15.70 4.59 -4.81
CA VAL A 118 15.69 3.11 -4.79
C VAL A 118 15.31 2.53 -3.41
N LEU A 119 15.09 3.38 -2.39
CA LEU A 119 14.61 2.99 -1.06
C LEU A 119 13.19 3.51 -0.80
#